data_AF-A0A819S1U8-F1
#
_entry.id   AF-A0A819S1U8-F1
#
_cell.length_a   1.000
_cell.length_b   1.000
_cell.length_c   1.000
_cell.angle_alpha   90.00
_cell.angle_beta   90.00
_cell.angle_gamma   90.00
#
_symmetry.space_group_name_H-M   'P 1'
#
loop_
_entity.id
_entity.type
_entity.pdbx_description
1 polymer ?
#
loop_
_entity_poly.entity_id
_entity_poly.type
_entity_poly.pdbx_seq_one_letter_code
_entity_poly.pdbx_strand_id
1 'polypeptide(L)'
;MQVFTILAYVTVVCCFLLPFSEQQYTPDWKSLDSRPLPAWYDESKIGIFIHWGVFSVPSIESEWMWWDWKGDKPNPELVAFMNNNYPPDWTYADFAQQFHAEFY
;
A
#
# COMPACT_ATOMS: atom_id res chain seq x y z
N MET A 1 33.31 -24.29 -35.29
CA MET A 1 33.86 -23.17 -34.49
C MET A 1 33.30 -21.82 -34.91
N GLN A 2 33.35 -21.43 -36.20
CA GLN A 2 32.88 -20.12 -36.67
C GLN A 2 31.38 -19.81 -36.41
N VAL A 3 30.49 -20.80 -36.52
CA VAL A 3 29.04 -20.59 -36.28
C VAL A 3 28.74 -20.18 -34.84
N PHE A 4 29.42 -20.80 -33.86
CA PHE A 4 29.26 -20.46 -32.44
C PHE A 4 29.83 -19.08 -32.12
N THR A 5 30.91 -18.66 -32.79
CA THR A 5 31.48 -17.32 -32.64
C THR A 5 30.56 -16.24 -33.21
N ILE A 6 29.95 -16.49 -34.37
CA ILE A 6 28.99 -15.57 -35.00
C ILE A 6 27.73 -15.43 -34.13
N LEU A 7 27.18 -16.55 -33.62
CA LEU A 7 26.02 -16.50 -32.71
C LEU A 7 26.34 -15.69 -31.45
N ALA A 8 27.46 -15.95 -30.80
CA ALA A 8 27.87 -15.19 -29.61
C ALA A 8 28.03 -13.68 -29.89
N TYR A 9 28.58 -13.32 -31.05
CA TYR A 9 28.75 -11.91 -31.45
C TYR A 9 27.41 -11.23 -31.71
N VAL A 10 26.46 -11.93 -32.35
CA VAL A 10 25.09 -11.43 -32.58
C VAL A 10 24.33 -11.25 -31.26
N THR A 11 24.46 -12.19 -30.31
CA THR A 11 23.82 -12.07 -28.99
C THR A 11 24.38 -10.89 -28.18
N VAL A 12 25.71 -10.71 -28.18
CA VAL A 12 26.35 -9.57 -27.48
C VAL A 12 25.92 -8.25 -28.10
N VAL A 13 25.92 -8.11 -29.43
CA VAL A 13 25.49 -6.88 -30.11
C VAL A 13 24.00 -6.59 -29.85
N CYS A 14 23.13 -7.60 -29.82
CA CYS A 14 21.72 -7.42 -29.47
C CYS A 14 21.52 -6.94 -28.03
N CYS A 15 22.29 -7.45 -27.06
CA CYS A 15 22.16 -7.02 -25.65
C CYS A 15 22.60 -5.57 -25.41
N PHE A 16 23.53 -5.03 -26.21
CA PHE A 16 23.98 -3.63 -26.09
C PHE A 16 23.13 -2.62 -26.88
N LEU A 17 22.26 -3.07 -27.79
CA LEU A 17 21.44 -2.21 -28.65
C LEU A 17 19.98 -2.10 -28.22
N LEU A 18 19.57 -2.71 -27.10
CA LEU A 18 18.24 -2.50 -26.54
C LEU A 18 18.25 -1.20 -25.71
N PRO A 19 17.68 -0.08 -26.20
CA PRO A 19 17.47 1.06 -25.35
C PRO A 19 16.49 0.67 -24.24
N PHE A 20 16.97 0.71 -23.00
CA PHE A 20 16.09 0.72 -21.84
C PHE A 20 15.46 2.12 -21.78
N SER A 21 14.41 2.34 -22.57
CA SER A 21 13.66 3.59 -22.56
C SER A 21 12.71 3.57 -21.38
N GLU A 22 13.15 4.11 -20.25
CA GLU A 22 12.25 4.48 -19.16
C GLU A 22 11.42 5.67 -19.64
N GLN A 23 10.18 5.42 -20.08
CA GLN A 23 9.26 6.47 -20.52
C GLN A 23 9.07 7.47 -19.38
N GLN A 24 9.61 8.68 -19.54
CA GLN A 24 9.42 9.74 -18.54
C GLN A 24 8.04 10.38 -18.71
N TYR A 25 7.26 10.39 -17.64
CA TYR A 25 5.94 11.04 -17.60
C TYR A 25 6.08 12.50 -17.18
N THR A 26 5.53 13.42 -17.98
CA THR A 26 5.29 14.81 -17.56
C THR A 26 4.05 14.89 -16.65
N PRO A 27 3.96 15.89 -15.75
CA PRO A 27 2.88 16.04 -14.77
C PRO A 27 1.60 16.65 -15.39
N ASP A 28 1.18 16.14 -16.56
CA ASP A 28 -0.06 16.49 -17.23
C ASP A 28 -0.86 15.24 -17.59
N TRP A 29 -2.18 15.38 -17.67
CA TRP A 29 -3.09 14.25 -17.87
C TRP A 29 -2.82 13.48 -19.16
N LYS A 30 -2.47 14.17 -20.25
CA LYS A 30 -2.20 13.52 -21.53
C LYS A 30 -1.03 12.55 -21.43
N SER A 31 0.01 12.91 -20.69
CA SER A 31 1.13 12.04 -20.38
C SER A 31 0.75 10.93 -19.38
N LEU A 32 0.11 11.27 -18.25
CA LEU A 32 -0.18 10.30 -17.20
C LEU A 32 -1.20 9.23 -17.63
N ASP A 33 -2.14 9.54 -18.50
CA ASP A 33 -3.13 8.60 -19.02
C ASP A 33 -2.55 7.67 -20.10
N SER A 34 -1.36 7.98 -20.63
CA SER A 34 -0.64 7.10 -21.56
C SER A 34 0.05 5.90 -20.87
N ARG A 35 0.01 5.85 -19.53
CA ARG A 35 0.58 4.76 -18.73
C ARG A 35 -0.14 3.44 -19.01
N PRO A 36 0.54 2.43 -19.60
CA PRO A 36 -0.08 1.12 -19.76
C PRO A 36 -0.26 0.45 -18.39
N LEU A 37 -1.29 -0.38 -18.26
CA LEU A 37 -1.43 -1.28 -17.12
C LEU A 37 -0.24 -2.26 -17.10
N PRO A 38 0.55 -2.36 -16.01
CA PRO A 38 1.65 -3.31 -15.96
C PRO A 38 1.16 -4.75 -16.12
N ALA A 39 1.84 -5.55 -16.95
CA ALA A 39 1.43 -6.91 -17.25
C ALA A 39 1.28 -7.78 -16.00
N TRP A 40 2.21 -7.65 -15.04
CA TRP A 40 2.16 -8.40 -13.77
C TRP A 40 0.88 -8.11 -12.97
N TYR A 41 0.36 -6.88 -13.01
CA TYR A 41 -0.85 -6.51 -12.29
C TYR A 41 -2.09 -7.07 -12.98
N ASP A 42 -2.12 -7.00 -14.32
CA ASP A 42 -3.20 -7.65 -15.08
C ASP A 42 -3.18 -9.15 -14.84
N GLU A 43 -2.04 -9.83 -14.97
CA GLU A 43 -1.89 -11.28 -14.87
C GLU A 43 -2.20 -11.85 -13.47
N SER A 44 -2.04 -11.06 -12.40
CA SER A 44 -2.19 -11.56 -11.02
C SER A 44 -3.63 -11.92 -10.65
N LYS A 45 -4.63 -11.22 -11.21
CA LYS A 45 -6.10 -11.41 -11.08
C LYS A 45 -6.71 -11.40 -9.66
N ILE A 46 -5.97 -11.77 -8.61
CA ILE A 46 -6.40 -11.82 -7.21
C ILE A 46 -5.34 -11.14 -6.35
N GLY A 47 -5.79 -10.28 -5.42
CA GLY A 47 -4.96 -9.64 -4.41
C GLY A 47 -5.63 -9.72 -3.04
N ILE A 48 -4.82 -9.71 -1.98
CA ILE A 48 -5.29 -9.58 -0.60
C ILE A 48 -4.95 -8.17 -0.15
N PHE A 49 -5.94 -7.46 0.39
CA PHE A 49 -5.76 -6.16 1.01
C PHE A 49 -6.03 -6.24 2.50
N ILE A 50 -5.23 -5.54 3.29
CA ILE A 50 -5.26 -5.62 4.76
C ILE A 50 -5.44 -4.22 5.32
N HIS A 51 -6.49 -4.04 6.12
CA HIS A 51 -6.68 -2.86 6.96
C HIS A 51 -6.08 -3.17 8.34
N TRP A 52 -4.86 -2.72 8.57
CA TRP A 52 -4.17 -2.90 9.85
C TRP A 52 -3.38 -1.64 10.21
N GLY A 53 -3.61 -1.14 11.41
CA GLY A 53 -2.97 0.08 11.90
C GLY A 53 -3.36 0.37 13.33
N VAL A 54 -3.14 1.61 13.79
CA VAL A 54 -3.41 1.98 15.19
C VAL A 54 -4.89 1.81 15.58
N PHE A 55 -5.83 1.95 14.64
CA PHE A 55 -7.25 1.66 14.84
C PHE A 55 -7.52 0.18 15.19
N SER A 56 -6.61 -0.74 14.84
CA SER A 56 -6.74 -2.17 15.16
C SER A 56 -6.40 -2.48 16.61
N VAL A 57 -5.69 -1.59 17.32
CA VAL A 57 -5.29 -1.80 18.73
C VAL A 57 -6.51 -2.06 19.64
N PRO A 58 -7.54 -1.20 19.69
CA PRO A 58 -8.71 -1.46 20.51
C PRO A 58 -9.58 -2.62 20.01
N SER A 59 -9.34 -3.10 18.77
CA SER A 59 -10.05 -4.24 18.17
C SER A 59 -11.59 -4.11 18.24
N ILE A 60 -12.09 -2.91 18.00
CA ILE A 60 -13.52 -2.59 18.02
C ILE A 60 -13.91 -1.76 16.81
N GLU A 61 -15.16 -1.92 16.36
CA GLU A 61 -15.74 -1.25 15.19
C GLU A 61 -14.98 -1.53 13.90
N SER A 62 -14.41 -0.48 13.28
CA SER A 62 -13.81 -0.49 11.95
C SER A 62 -12.58 0.42 11.91
N GLU A 63 -11.96 0.58 10.74
CA GLU A 63 -10.90 1.57 10.51
C GLU A 63 -11.36 3.02 10.75
N TRP A 64 -12.68 3.27 10.76
CA TRP A 64 -13.29 4.57 11.07
C TRP A 64 -13.53 4.82 12.55
N MET A 65 -13.11 3.92 13.44
CA MET A 65 -13.35 4.00 14.89
C MET A 65 -13.09 5.39 15.48
N TRP A 66 -12.06 6.12 15.04
CA TRP A 66 -11.81 7.48 15.51
C TRP A 66 -12.96 8.45 15.18
N TRP A 67 -13.45 8.42 13.95
CA TRP A 67 -14.55 9.28 13.50
C TRP A 67 -15.85 8.92 14.21
N ASP A 68 -16.10 7.63 14.41
CA ASP A 68 -17.28 7.16 15.15
C ASP A 68 -17.17 7.45 16.66
N TRP A 69 -15.98 7.74 17.17
CA TRP A 69 -15.77 8.11 18.58
C TRP A 69 -15.76 9.62 18.82
N LYS A 70 -15.11 10.40 17.93
CA LYS A 70 -14.82 11.83 18.12
C LYS A 70 -15.33 12.74 17.00
N GLY A 71 -15.88 12.19 15.92
CA GLY A 71 -16.46 12.96 14.83
C GLY A 71 -17.78 13.65 15.20
N ASP A 72 -18.45 14.20 14.20
CA ASP A 72 -19.62 15.08 14.42
C ASP A 72 -20.81 14.39 15.12
N LYS A 73 -20.97 13.08 14.92
CA LYS A 73 -22.07 12.28 15.47
C LYS A 73 -21.51 10.97 16.05
N PRO A 74 -20.89 11.04 17.23
CA PRO A 74 -20.20 9.87 17.78
C PRO A 74 -21.22 8.79 18.17
N ASN A 75 -20.86 7.54 17.91
CA ASN A 75 -21.62 6.36 18.32
C ASN A 75 -21.62 6.27 19.86
N PRO A 76 -22.79 6.35 20.53
CA PRO A 76 -22.86 6.30 21.99
C PRO A 76 -22.29 5.02 22.60
N GLU A 77 -22.41 3.88 21.91
CA GLU A 77 -21.89 2.59 22.39
C GLU A 77 -20.36 2.56 22.37
N LEU A 78 -19.76 3.08 21.30
CA LEU A 78 -18.31 3.21 21.20
C LEU A 78 -17.77 4.21 22.22
N VAL A 79 -18.44 5.35 22.43
CA VAL A 79 -18.06 6.32 23.46
C VAL A 79 -18.10 5.66 24.84
N ALA A 80 -19.14 4.90 25.15
CA ALA A 80 -19.26 4.17 26.40
C ALA A 80 -18.15 3.11 26.55
N PHE A 81 -17.88 2.34 25.49
CA PHE A 81 -16.77 1.39 25.47
C PHE A 81 -15.43 2.06 25.77
N MET A 82 -15.14 3.18 25.10
CA MET A 82 -13.90 3.92 25.30
C MET A 82 -13.76 4.44 26.74
N ASN A 83 -14.82 5.01 27.30
CA ASN A 83 -14.83 5.51 28.68
C ASN A 83 -14.69 4.39 29.73
N ASN A 84 -15.12 3.17 29.42
CA ASN A 84 -15.08 2.03 30.35
C ASN A 84 -13.75 1.27 30.31
N ASN A 85 -13.01 1.33 29.19
CA ASN A 85 -11.83 0.49 28.97
C ASN A 85 -10.51 1.26 28.91
N TYR A 86 -10.55 2.59 28.74
CA TYR A 86 -9.35 3.43 28.65
C TYR A 86 -9.33 4.52 29.73
N PRO A 87 -8.14 5.00 30.12
CA PRO A 87 -8.02 6.09 31.09
C PRO A 87 -8.81 7.35 30.66
N PRO A 88 -9.22 8.19 31.63
CA PRO A 88 -9.69 9.54 31.32
C PRO A 88 -8.68 10.27 30.43
N ASP A 89 -9.20 11.10 29.51
CA ASP A 89 -8.42 11.88 28.54
C ASP A 89 -7.62 11.07 27.50
N TRP A 90 -7.85 9.75 27.40
CA TRP A 90 -7.29 8.94 26.32
C TRP A 90 -7.64 9.54 24.96
N THR A 91 -6.64 9.65 24.09
CA THR A 91 -6.75 10.15 22.73
C THR A 91 -6.49 9.02 21.73
N TYR A 92 -6.89 9.22 20.48
CA TYR A 92 -6.60 8.24 19.43
C TYR A 92 -5.10 8.08 19.16
N ALA A 93 -4.30 9.14 19.35
CA ALA A 93 -2.86 9.07 19.19
C ALA A 93 -2.18 8.18 20.24
N ASP A 94 -2.77 8.04 21.43
CA ASP A 94 -2.20 7.21 22.50
C ASP A 94 -2.17 5.71 22.13
N PHE A 95 -3.05 5.27 21.24
CA PHE A 95 -2.99 3.91 20.68
C PHE A 95 -1.72 3.61 19.90
N ALA A 96 -1.02 4.62 19.36
CA ALA A 96 0.22 4.41 18.63
C ALA A 96 1.30 3.76 19.51
N GLN A 97 1.32 4.07 20.82
CA GLN A 97 2.27 3.47 21.75
C GLN A 97 1.97 1.99 22.04
N GLN A 98 0.73 1.56 21.82
CA GLN A 98 0.27 0.19 22.05
C GLN A 98 0.29 -0.68 20.77
N PHE A 99 0.53 -0.07 19.61
CA PHE A 99 0.64 -0.78 18.34
C PHE A 99 2.02 -1.43 18.19
N HIS A 100 2.24 -2.53 18.92
CA HIS A 100 3.55 -3.18 19.00
C HIS A 100 3.87 -4.10 17.83
N ALA A 101 2.84 -4.61 17.13
CA ALA A 101 3.02 -5.63 16.09
C ALA A 101 3.86 -6.84 16.57
N GLU A 102 3.73 -7.23 17.85
CA GLU A 102 4.65 -8.14 18.58
C GLU A 102 5.00 -9.46 17.87
N PHE A 103 4.10 -9.96 17.00
CA PHE A 103 4.29 -11.22 16.27
C PHE A 103 4.58 -11.04 14.78
N TYR A 104 4.97 -9.84 14.34
CA TYR A 104 5.24 -9.48 12.93
C TYR A 104 6.63 -8.89 12.72
#